data_AF-A0A7J8FQ89-F1
#
_entry.id   AF-A0A7J8FQ89-F1
#
_cell.length_a   1.000
_cell.length_b   1.000
_cell.length_c   1.000
_cell.angle_alpha   90.00
_cell.angle_beta   90.00
_cell.angle_gamma   90.00
#
_symmetry.space_group_name_H-M   'P 1'
#
loop_
_entity.id
_entity.type
_entity.pdbx_description
1 polymer ?
#
loop_
_entity_poly.entity_id
_entity_poly.type
_entity_poly.pdbx_seq_one_letter_code
_entity_poly.pdbx_strand_id
1 'polypeptide(L)'
;MPVAVMAENAFSFKKLLDQCENQELEAPGGIATPPVYGQLLALYLLHNDMNNARYLWKRIPPAIKSANSELGGIWSVGQRIWQRDFPGIYTTIGAHQWSETVQPIMEALREATRRRAFALVSQAYTSIVADDFAAFVGLPVEEAVKGILEQGWQADSTTRMVMPKKPVRKTLLRQGTLCRAAARWAGFIPFVCLLETAEQAFGPRATALSIEAVYRIFRLRHPSSFISHLFNKYFVEFFTCFI
;
A
#
# COMPACT_ATOMS: atom_id res chain seq x y z
N MET A 1 21.97 7.98 4.16
CA MET A 1 21.33 6.77 4.74
C MET A 1 19.96 7.07 5.39
N PRO A 2 18.89 7.44 4.66
CA PRO A 2 17.63 7.89 5.30
C PRO A 2 16.51 6.84 5.36
N VAL A 3 16.64 5.67 4.72
CA VAL A 3 15.51 4.71 4.60
C VAL A 3 15.36 3.82 5.85
N ALA A 4 16.45 3.41 6.48
CA ALA A 4 16.43 2.47 7.62
C ALA A 4 15.82 3.09 8.88
N VAL A 5 16.29 4.28 9.29
CA VAL A 5 15.79 5.02 10.47
C VAL A 5 14.29 5.33 10.35
N MET A 6 13.79 5.51 9.12
CA MET A 6 12.40 5.88 8.87
C MET A 6 11.46 4.67 8.81
N ALA A 7 11.96 3.49 8.46
CA ALA A 7 11.20 2.25 8.53
C ALA A 7 10.94 1.83 9.98
N GLU A 8 11.91 2.07 10.88
CA GLU A 8 11.77 1.87 12.32
C GLU A 8 10.67 2.77 12.91
N ASN A 9 10.64 4.05 12.51
CA ASN A 9 9.59 4.98 12.90
C ASN A 9 8.22 4.64 12.30
N ALA A 10 8.15 4.21 11.03
CA ALA A 10 6.88 3.83 10.42
C ALA A 10 6.22 2.61 11.10
N PHE A 11 7.04 1.68 11.60
CA PHE A 11 6.54 0.53 12.37
C PHE A 11 6.13 0.94 13.79
N SER A 12 6.82 1.90 14.42
CA SER A 12 6.42 2.42 15.72
C SER A 12 5.12 3.24 15.62
N PHE A 13 4.92 4.06 14.59
CA PHE A 13 3.67 4.82 14.40
C PHE A 13 2.43 3.94 14.22
N LYS A 14 2.56 2.79 13.56
CA LYS A 14 1.45 1.81 13.47
C LYS A 14 1.07 1.26 14.82
N LYS A 15 2.06 0.86 15.63
CA LYS A 15 1.81 0.38 16.99
C LYS A 15 1.18 1.46 17.88
N LEU A 16 1.63 2.72 17.72
CA LEU A 16 1.04 3.86 18.42
C LEU A 16 -0.42 4.08 18.00
N LEU A 17 -0.75 3.92 16.72
CA LEU A 17 -2.13 3.97 16.24
C LEU A 17 -2.98 2.90 16.91
N ASP A 18 -2.53 1.65 16.91
CA ASP A 18 -3.25 0.53 17.54
C ASP A 18 -3.48 0.79 19.05
N GLN A 19 -2.49 1.35 19.74
CA GLN A 19 -2.60 1.72 21.15
C GLN A 19 -3.63 2.83 21.38
N CYS A 20 -3.61 3.87 20.54
CA CYS A 20 -4.57 4.96 20.63
C CYS A 20 -6.00 4.50 20.30
N GLU A 21 -6.17 3.55 19.37
CA GLU A 21 -7.48 2.95 19.05
C GLU A 21 -8.03 2.15 20.24
N ASN A 22 -7.19 1.34 20.90
CA ASN A 22 -7.59 0.62 22.11
C ASN A 22 -7.97 1.58 23.25
N GLN A 23 -7.20 2.65 23.45
CA GLN A 23 -7.52 3.68 24.45
C GLN A 23 -8.83 4.41 24.16
N GLU A 24 -9.20 4.57 22.88
CA GLU A 24 -10.46 5.18 22.49
C GLU A 24 -11.66 4.26 22.81
N LEU A 25 -11.49 2.94 22.63
CA LEU A 25 -12.51 1.94 22.93
C LEU A 25 -12.67 1.66 24.42
N GLU A 26 -11.57 1.68 25.18
CA GLU A 26 -11.54 1.45 26.63
C GLU A 26 -11.94 2.70 27.44
N ALA A 27 -12.13 3.85 26.77
CA ALA A 27 -12.46 5.11 27.42
C ALA A 27 -13.80 5.02 28.20
N PRO A 28 -13.79 5.33 29.52
CA PRO A 28 -15.00 5.26 30.33
C PRO A 28 -16.01 6.31 29.84
N GLY A 29 -17.19 5.86 29.42
CA GLY A 29 -18.28 6.72 28.93
C GLY A 29 -18.29 6.95 27.42
N GLY A 30 -17.44 6.25 26.64
CA GLY A 30 -17.47 6.30 25.17
C GLY A 30 -16.99 7.62 24.55
N ILE A 31 -16.38 8.49 25.36
CA ILE A 31 -15.75 9.74 24.93
C ILE A 31 -14.32 9.74 25.46
N ALA A 32 -13.34 9.66 24.55
CA ALA A 32 -11.93 9.64 24.88
C ALA A 32 -11.39 11.04 25.25
N THR A 33 -10.17 11.07 25.78
CA THR A 33 -9.51 12.32 26.13
C THR A 33 -9.15 13.13 24.87
N PRO A 34 -9.28 14.47 24.89
CA PRO A 34 -8.93 15.32 23.76
C PRO A 34 -7.54 15.10 23.13
N PRO A 35 -6.45 14.87 23.89
CA PRO A 35 -5.14 14.61 23.27
C PRO A 35 -5.09 13.31 22.47
N VAL A 36 -5.81 12.27 22.90
CA VAL A 36 -5.90 10.99 22.16
C VAL A 36 -6.57 11.19 20.80
N TYR A 37 -7.63 12.01 20.74
CA TYR A 37 -8.25 12.37 19.46
C TYR A 37 -7.30 13.12 18.51
N GLY A 38 -6.44 13.99 19.05
CA GLY A 38 -5.43 14.70 18.25
C GLY A 38 -4.38 13.75 17.67
N GLN A 39 -3.87 12.84 18.49
CA GLN A 39 -2.89 11.83 18.08
C GLN A 39 -3.49 10.87 17.04
N LEU A 40 -4.69 10.33 17.28
CA LEU A 40 -5.40 9.47 16.33
C LEU A 40 -5.60 10.14 14.97
N LEU A 41 -6.08 11.39 14.98
CA LEU A 41 -6.31 12.12 13.75
C LEU A 41 -5.01 12.34 12.97
N ALA A 42 -3.93 12.76 13.65
CA ALA A 42 -2.62 12.96 13.03
C ALA A 42 -2.06 11.64 12.45
N LEU A 43 -2.20 10.52 13.16
CA LEU A 43 -1.75 9.20 12.72
C LEU A 43 -2.52 8.71 11.48
N TYR A 44 -3.85 8.91 11.42
CA TYR A 44 -4.61 8.57 10.22
C TYR A 44 -4.16 9.39 9.00
N LEU A 45 -3.86 10.68 9.18
CA LEU A 45 -3.33 11.51 8.11
C LEU A 45 -1.94 11.02 7.64
N LEU A 46 -1.10 10.58 8.57
CA LEU A 46 0.22 10.00 8.26
C LEU A 46 0.06 8.73 7.41
N HIS A 47 -0.89 7.85 7.75
CA HIS A 47 -1.19 6.64 6.98
C HIS A 47 -1.92 6.87 5.66
N ASN A 48 -2.30 8.12 5.34
CA ASN A 48 -3.11 8.48 4.17
C ASN A 48 -4.56 7.96 4.20
N ASP A 49 -5.07 7.56 5.36
CA ASP A 49 -6.42 7.02 5.52
C ASP A 49 -7.43 8.15 5.79
N MET A 50 -7.70 8.91 4.73
CA MET A 50 -8.58 10.09 4.80
C MET A 50 -10.03 9.77 5.18
N ASN A 51 -10.50 8.55 4.86
CA ASN A 51 -11.85 8.14 5.19
C ASN A 51 -12.03 8.00 6.71
N ASN A 52 -11.09 7.31 7.37
CA ASN A 52 -11.12 7.10 8.81
C ASN A 52 -10.95 8.44 9.55
N ALA A 53 -10.03 9.29 9.09
CA ALA A 53 -9.86 10.64 9.62
C ALA A 53 -11.18 11.45 9.58
N ARG A 54 -11.92 11.39 8.46
CA ARG A 54 -13.20 12.09 8.31
C ARG A 54 -14.29 11.52 9.21
N TYR A 55 -14.36 10.21 9.36
CA TYR A 55 -15.34 9.57 10.24
C TYR A 55 -15.04 9.88 11.71
N LEU A 56 -13.78 9.84 12.12
CA LEU A 56 -13.35 10.25 13.45
C LEU A 56 -13.73 11.71 13.72
N TRP A 57 -13.46 12.63 12.78
CA TRP A 57 -13.84 14.03 12.93
C TRP A 57 -15.35 14.22 13.14
N LYS A 58 -16.19 13.43 12.47
CA LYS A 58 -17.66 13.48 12.66
C LYS A 58 -18.10 12.94 14.02
N ARG A 59 -17.41 11.94 14.56
CA ARG A 59 -17.72 11.31 15.87
C ARG A 59 -17.43 12.24 17.04
N ILE A 60 -16.39 13.08 16.95
CA ILE A 60 -15.98 13.96 18.05
C ILE A 60 -17.11 14.98 18.38
N PRO A 61 -17.59 15.03 19.64
CA PRO A 61 -18.59 16.00 20.08
C PRO A 61 -18.15 17.46 19.84
N PRO A 62 -19.09 18.38 19.53
CA PRO A 62 -18.75 19.77 19.26
C PRO A 62 -18.09 20.48 20.44
N ALA A 63 -18.41 20.09 21.69
CA ALA A 63 -17.80 20.65 22.89
C ALA A 63 -16.26 20.47 22.93
N ILE A 64 -15.75 19.33 22.45
CA ILE A 64 -14.31 19.05 22.42
C ILE A 64 -13.63 19.83 21.29
N LYS A 65 -14.33 20.05 20.17
CA LYS A 65 -13.83 20.83 19.03
C LYS A 65 -13.68 22.31 19.36
N SER A 66 -14.63 22.88 20.11
CA SER A 66 -14.55 24.27 20.55
C SER A 66 -13.50 24.47 21.66
N ALA A 67 -13.30 23.46 22.51
CA ALA A 67 -12.32 23.53 23.58
C ALA A 67 -10.87 23.44 23.10
N ASN A 68 -10.60 22.70 22.01
CA ASN A 68 -9.25 22.47 21.50
C ASN A 68 -9.12 22.97 20.06
N SER A 69 -8.56 24.17 19.91
CA SER A 69 -8.25 24.76 18.60
C SER A 69 -7.22 23.93 17.81
N GLU A 70 -6.33 23.20 18.50
CA GLU A 70 -5.35 22.29 17.88
C GLU A 70 -6.02 21.24 16.98
N LEU A 71 -7.13 20.64 17.43
CA LEU A 71 -7.87 19.64 16.66
C LEU A 71 -8.41 20.21 15.34
N GLY A 72 -8.88 21.47 15.37
CA GLY A 72 -9.29 22.21 14.17
C GLY A 72 -8.12 22.42 13.21
N GLY A 73 -6.94 22.74 13.74
CA GLY A 73 -5.69 22.84 12.97
C GLY A 73 -5.34 21.53 12.27
N ILE A 74 -5.34 20.39 12.98
CA ILE A 74 -5.07 19.07 12.38
C ILE A 74 -6.08 18.75 11.27
N TRP A 75 -7.37 19.03 11.51
CA TRP A 75 -8.40 18.82 10.50
C TRP A 75 -8.20 19.71 9.26
N SER A 76 -7.77 20.97 9.44
CA SER A 76 -7.47 21.88 8.33
C SER A 76 -6.35 21.34 7.42
N VAL A 77 -5.32 20.72 8.00
CA VAL A 77 -4.27 20.00 7.25
C VAL A 77 -4.89 18.83 6.49
N GLY A 78 -5.75 18.05 7.15
CA GLY A 78 -6.50 16.97 6.51
C GLY A 78 -7.35 17.42 5.31
N GLN A 79 -7.98 18.60 5.37
CA GLN A 79 -8.73 19.17 4.25
C GLN A 79 -7.83 19.49 3.05
N ARG A 80 -6.63 20.02 3.29
CA ARG A 80 -5.64 20.27 2.22
C ARG A 80 -5.13 18.97 1.60
N ILE A 81 -4.90 17.94 2.42
CA ILE A 81 -4.56 16.59 1.95
C ILE A 81 -5.68 16.01 1.08
N TRP A 82 -6.95 16.19 1.48
CA TRP A 82 -8.11 15.74 0.68
C TRP A 82 -8.16 16.42 -0.69
N GLN A 83 -7.91 17.72 -0.74
CA GLN A 83 -7.85 18.49 -1.99
C GLN A 83 -6.57 18.22 -2.81
N ARG A 84 -5.60 17.49 -2.25
CA ARG A 84 -4.26 17.26 -2.82
C ARG A 84 -3.49 18.56 -3.08
N ASP A 85 -3.76 19.57 -2.27
CA ASP A 85 -3.09 20.87 -2.32
C ASP A 85 -1.77 20.80 -1.54
N PHE A 86 -0.69 20.37 -2.20
CA PHE A 86 0.65 20.24 -1.60
C PHE A 86 1.18 21.51 -0.92
N PRO A 87 1.22 22.69 -1.59
CA PRO A 87 1.72 23.90 -0.94
C PRO A 87 0.86 24.27 0.27
N GLY A 88 -0.47 24.13 0.18
CA GLY A 88 -1.38 24.37 1.30
C GLY A 88 -1.14 23.46 2.52
N ILE A 89 -0.70 22.21 2.31
CA ILE A 89 -0.33 21.30 3.40
C ILE A 89 0.86 21.87 4.19
N TYR A 90 1.92 22.31 3.52
CA TYR A 90 3.11 22.82 4.20
C TYR A 90 2.83 24.12 4.96
N THR A 91 2.01 25.02 4.39
CA THR A 91 1.60 26.26 5.06
C THR A 91 0.77 25.98 6.30
N THR A 92 -0.21 25.06 6.22
CA THR A 92 -1.09 24.75 7.36
C THR A 92 -0.36 24.03 8.49
N ILE A 93 0.64 23.19 8.18
CA ILE A 93 1.51 22.54 9.16
C ILE A 93 2.35 23.58 9.94
N GLY A 94 2.88 24.59 9.25
CA GLY A 94 3.70 25.64 9.87
C GLY A 94 2.90 26.74 10.58
N ALA A 95 1.59 26.86 10.31
CA ALA A 95 0.74 27.89 10.88
C ALA A 95 0.31 27.62 12.34
N HIS A 96 0.39 26.38 12.81
CA HIS A 96 -0.05 25.98 14.15
C HIS A 96 1.13 25.48 14.98
N GLN A 97 1.12 25.80 16.27
CA GLN A 97 2.03 25.21 17.25
C GLN A 97 1.41 23.92 17.76
N TRP A 98 2.09 22.81 17.55
CA TRP A 98 1.63 21.47 17.91
C TRP A 98 2.11 21.12 19.32
N SER A 99 1.28 20.40 20.08
CA SER A 99 1.70 19.81 21.35
C SER A 99 2.83 18.78 21.15
N GLU A 100 3.64 18.56 22.19
CA GLU A 100 4.83 17.69 22.14
C GLU A 100 4.51 16.27 21.63
N THR A 101 3.28 15.80 21.85
CA THR A 101 2.87 14.47 21.38
C THR A 101 2.53 14.41 19.89
N VAL A 102 2.03 15.50 19.31
CA VAL A 102 1.58 15.57 17.91
C VAL A 102 2.69 16.07 17.00
N GLN A 103 3.59 16.90 17.53
CA GLN A 103 4.74 17.46 16.82
C GLN A 103 5.57 16.41 16.04
N PRO A 104 6.03 15.29 16.65
CA PRO A 104 6.82 14.29 15.92
C PRO A 104 6.01 13.59 14.80
N ILE A 105 4.69 13.43 14.99
CA ILE A 105 3.80 12.84 14.00
C ILE A 105 3.62 13.78 12.81
N MET A 106 3.47 15.08 13.07
CA MET A 106 3.33 16.11 12.03
C MET A 106 4.61 16.30 11.22
N GLU A 107 5.78 16.21 11.85
CA GLU A 107 7.06 16.21 11.15
C GLU A 107 7.21 14.98 10.24
N ALA A 108 6.88 13.78 10.75
CA ALA A 108 6.85 12.58 9.95
C ALA A 108 5.83 12.66 8.79
N LEU A 109 4.68 13.31 9.01
CA LEU A 109 3.68 13.58 7.97
C LEU A 109 4.21 14.54 6.90
N ARG A 110 4.93 15.59 7.28
CA ARG A 110 5.58 16.54 6.35
C ARG A 110 6.55 15.79 5.44
N GLU A 111 7.38 14.93 6.01
CA GLU A 111 8.31 14.10 5.24
C GLU A 111 7.60 13.08 4.34
N ALA A 112 6.59 12.37 4.86
CA ALA A 112 5.82 11.41 4.09
C ALA A 112 5.14 12.07 2.89
N THR A 113 4.61 13.29 3.08
CA THR A 113 4.02 14.09 2.00
C THR A 113 5.06 14.46 0.95
N ARG A 114 6.26 14.88 1.37
CA ARG A 114 7.38 15.18 0.44
C ARG A 114 7.78 13.95 -0.37
N ARG A 115 7.88 12.77 0.26
CA ARG A 115 8.20 11.51 -0.43
C ARG A 115 7.12 11.13 -1.43
N ARG A 116 5.85 11.31 -1.08
CA ARG A 116 4.70 11.08 -1.97
C ARG A 116 4.72 12.02 -3.17
N ALA A 117 4.97 13.31 -2.95
CA ALA A 117 5.12 14.30 -4.01
C ALA A 117 6.26 13.92 -4.97
N PHE A 118 7.42 13.55 -4.43
CA PHE A 118 8.56 13.10 -5.22
C PHE A 118 8.23 11.86 -6.06
N ALA A 119 7.62 10.84 -5.45
CA ALA A 119 7.19 9.63 -6.14
C ALA A 119 6.18 9.92 -7.25
N LEU A 120 5.22 10.83 -7.00
CA LEU A 120 4.22 11.25 -7.99
C LEU A 120 4.90 11.95 -9.18
N VAL A 121 5.76 12.93 -8.91
CA VAL A 121 6.46 13.68 -9.96
C VAL A 121 7.28 12.74 -10.84
N SER A 122 8.02 11.82 -10.22
CA SER A 122 8.84 10.83 -10.92
C SER A 122 8.06 9.91 -11.86
N GLN A 123 6.77 9.68 -11.58
CA GLN A 123 5.95 8.72 -12.32
C GLN A 123 5.08 9.38 -13.38
N ALA A 124 4.55 10.56 -13.07
CA ALA A 124 3.53 11.26 -13.85
C ALA A 124 4.11 12.25 -14.87
N TYR A 125 5.27 12.85 -14.58
CA TYR A 125 5.84 13.91 -15.42
C TYR A 125 7.08 13.40 -16.17
N THR A 126 7.18 13.80 -17.44
CA THR A 126 8.40 13.63 -18.26
C THR A 126 9.30 14.85 -18.15
N SER A 127 8.70 16.03 -18.09
CA SER A 127 9.33 17.31 -17.79
C SER A 127 8.39 18.15 -16.94
N ILE A 128 8.94 18.93 -16.00
CA ILE A 128 8.19 19.79 -15.08
C ILE A 128 8.99 21.07 -14.83
N VAL A 129 8.30 22.19 -14.64
CA VAL A 129 8.95 23.47 -14.27
C VAL A 129 9.54 23.35 -12.87
N ALA A 130 10.74 23.89 -12.65
CA ALA A 130 11.42 23.83 -11.36
C ALA A 130 10.63 24.52 -10.24
N ASP A 131 9.92 25.60 -10.56
CA ASP A 131 9.07 26.35 -9.62
C ASP A 131 7.87 25.51 -9.14
N ASP A 132 7.19 24.83 -10.07
CA ASP A 132 6.08 23.92 -9.74
C ASP A 132 6.57 22.73 -8.92
N PHE A 133 7.74 22.18 -9.27
CA PHE A 133 8.35 21.12 -8.49
C PHE A 133 8.66 21.56 -7.06
N ALA A 134 9.25 22.75 -6.90
CA ALA A 134 9.54 23.34 -5.60
C ALA A 134 8.26 23.52 -4.75
N ALA A 135 7.16 23.96 -5.36
CA ALA A 135 5.86 24.05 -4.73
C ALA A 135 5.33 22.68 -4.26
N PHE A 136 5.55 21.61 -5.04
CA PHE A 136 5.14 20.25 -4.66
C PHE A 136 5.93 19.67 -3.48
N VAL A 137 7.24 19.96 -3.37
CA VAL A 137 8.08 19.44 -2.28
C VAL A 137 8.12 20.33 -1.05
N GLY A 138 7.64 21.58 -1.17
CA GLY A 138 7.63 22.57 -0.09
C GLY A 138 9.03 23.03 0.32
N LEU A 139 9.96 23.10 -0.64
CA LEU A 139 11.33 23.56 -0.48
C LEU A 139 11.59 24.73 -1.44
N PRO A 140 12.53 25.62 -1.14
CA PRO A 140 12.96 26.63 -2.11
C PRO A 140 13.56 25.94 -3.35
N VAL A 141 13.47 26.60 -4.50
CA VAL A 141 13.90 26.07 -5.80
C VAL A 141 15.35 25.58 -5.77
N GLU A 142 16.23 26.29 -5.06
CA GLU A 142 17.64 25.94 -4.94
C GLU A 142 17.87 24.59 -4.25
N GLU A 143 17.17 24.32 -3.15
CA GLU A 143 17.28 23.07 -2.42
C GLU A 143 16.61 21.92 -3.18
N ALA A 144 15.49 22.22 -3.85
CA ALA A 144 14.78 21.25 -4.66
C ALA A 144 15.68 20.73 -5.82
N VAL A 145 16.36 21.63 -6.54
CA VAL A 145 17.28 21.28 -7.64
C VAL A 145 18.50 20.50 -7.12
N LYS A 146 19.07 20.88 -5.97
CA LYS A 146 20.16 20.10 -5.34
C LYS A 146 19.74 18.66 -5.04
N GLY A 147 18.56 18.46 -4.45
CA GLY A 147 18.04 17.12 -4.15
C GLY A 147 17.74 16.29 -5.40
N ILE A 148 17.31 16.91 -6.50
CA ILE A 148 17.10 16.27 -7.81
C ILE A 148 18.42 15.75 -8.38
N LEU A 149 19.48 16.55 -8.32
CA LEU A 149 20.81 16.19 -8.85
C LEU A 149 21.42 15.02 -8.09
N GLU A 150 21.28 14.97 -6.76
CA GLU A 150 21.71 13.83 -5.95
C GLU A 150 20.98 12.52 -6.31
N GLN A 151 19.72 12.61 -6.75
CA GLN A 151 18.90 11.48 -7.18
C GLN A 151 19.16 11.06 -8.64
N GLY A 152 20.07 11.74 -9.35
CA GLY A 152 20.42 11.45 -10.73
C GLY A 152 19.36 11.86 -11.75
N TRP A 153 18.52 12.86 -11.42
CA TRP A 153 17.60 13.50 -12.36
C TRP A 153 18.32 14.62 -13.11
N GLN A 154 17.83 14.96 -14.30
CA GLN A 154 18.42 16.02 -15.11
C GLN A 154 17.67 17.34 -14.87
N ALA A 155 18.41 18.44 -14.81
CA ALA A 155 17.86 19.79 -14.64
C ALA A 155 18.51 20.73 -15.65
N ASP A 156 17.69 21.41 -16.45
CA ASP A 156 18.12 22.38 -17.44
C ASP A 156 18.01 23.79 -16.84
N SER A 157 19.16 24.44 -16.62
CA SER A 157 19.21 25.79 -16.05
C SER A 157 18.65 26.86 -16.99
N THR A 158 18.80 26.68 -18.30
CA THR A 158 18.37 27.65 -19.33
C THR A 158 16.85 27.74 -19.45
N THR A 159 16.16 26.61 -19.35
CA THR A 159 14.70 26.50 -19.48
C THR A 159 13.98 26.40 -18.14
N ARG A 160 14.74 26.28 -17.04
CA ARG A 160 14.23 25.99 -15.67
C ARG A 160 13.36 24.73 -15.62
N MET A 161 13.68 23.73 -16.43
CA MET A 161 12.95 22.48 -16.50
C MET A 161 13.70 21.37 -15.77
N VAL A 162 12.95 20.56 -15.03
CA VAL A 162 13.43 19.32 -14.41
C VAL A 162 12.88 18.16 -15.20
N MET A 163 13.74 17.17 -15.47
CA MET A 163 13.39 15.91 -16.14
C MET A 163 13.53 14.77 -15.13
N PRO A 164 12.42 14.34 -14.51
CA PRO A 164 12.44 13.24 -13.57
C PRO A 164 12.81 11.94 -14.26
N LYS A 165 13.75 11.20 -13.69
CA LYS A 165 14.01 9.84 -14.14
C LYS A 165 12.98 8.94 -13.49
N LYS A 166 12.07 8.41 -14.31
CA LYS A 166 11.08 7.43 -13.84
C LYS A 166 11.85 6.28 -13.16
N PRO A 167 11.55 5.98 -11.89
CA PRO A 167 12.15 4.80 -11.27
C PRO A 167 11.79 3.64 -12.18
N VAL A 168 12.79 2.89 -12.62
CA VAL A 168 12.56 1.64 -13.34
C VAL A 168 11.62 0.88 -12.42
N ARG A 169 10.37 0.71 -12.86
CA ARG A 169 9.44 -0.18 -12.17
C ARG A 169 10.28 -1.44 -12.06
N LYS A 170 10.61 -1.88 -10.83
CA LYS A 170 10.95 -3.28 -10.59
C LYS A 170 9.68 -4.04 -10.92
N THR A 171 9.31 -4.05 -12.20
CA THR A 171 8.63 -5.15 -12.82
C THR A 171 9.44 -6.30 -12.30
N LEU A 172 8.80 -7.15 -11.52
CA LEU A 172 9.31 -8.46 -11.16
C LEU A 172 9.44 -9.29 -12.46
N LEU A 173 10.17 -8.77 -13.44
CA LEU A 173 10.72 -9.50 -14.56
C LEU A 173 11.81 -10.35 -13.93
N ARG A 174 11.44 -11.62 -13.70
CA ARG A 174 12.23 -12.78 -13.22
C ARG A 174 11.98 -13.33 -11.81
N GLN A 175 10.87 -13.03 -11.14
CA GLN A 175 10.35 -13.93 -10.08
C GLN A 175 8.82 -14.13 -10.11
N GLY A 176 8.07 -13.33 -10.90
CA GLY A 176 6.60 -13.43 -10.96
C GLY A 176 6.06 -14.62 -11.77
N THR A 177 6.77 -15.13 -12.77
CA THR A 177 6.35 -16.32 -13.53
C THR A 177 6.59 -17.61 -12.74
N LEU A 178 7.72 -17.72 -12.04
CA LEU A 178 8.01 -18.86 -11.16
C LEU A 178 7.15 -18.85 -9.89
N CYS A 179 6.90 -17.70 -9.26
CA CYS A 179 6.03 -17.66 -8.07
C CYS A 179 4.54 -17.84 -8.41
N ARG A 180 4.04 -17.34 -9.55
CA ARG A 180 2.66 -17.64 -9.98
C ARG A 180 2.51 -19.07 -10.46
N ALA A 181 3.53 -19.64 -11.12
CA ALA A 181 3.57 -21.05 -11.41
C ALA A 181 3.61 -21.87 -10.11
N ALA A 182 4.54 -21.60 -9.20
CA ALA A 182 4.69 -22.30 -7.92
C ALA A 182 3.44 -22.17 -7.03
N ALA A 183 2.79 -21.00 -6.97
CA ALA A 183 1.51 -20.85 -6.27
C ALA A 183 0.38 -21.65 -6.95
N ARG A 184 0.41 -21.78 -8.28
CA ARG A 184 -0.52 -22.61 -9.05
C ARG A 184 -0.22 -24.11 -8.88
N TRP A 185 1.04 -24.52 -8.73
CA TRP A 185 1.46 -25.88 -8.39
C TRP A 185 1.17 -26.23 -6.93
N ALA A 186 1.34 -25.29 -6.00
CA ALA A 186 1.05 -25.46 -4.57
C ALA A 186 -0.44 -25.68 -4.30
N GLY A 187 -1.32 -25.09 -5.13
CA GLY A 187 -2.76 -25.43 -5.11
C GLY A 187 -3.08 -26.82 -5.69
N PHE A 188 -2.16 -27.44 -6.42
CA PHE A 188 -2.34 -28.74 -7.07
C PHE A 188 -1.84 -29.91 -6.21
N ILE A 189 -0.85 -29.69 -5.33
CA ILE A 189 -0.31 -30.72 -4.42
C ILE A 189 -1.39 -31.34 -3.51
N PRO A 190 -2.29 -30.55 -2.87
CA PRO A 190 -3.39 -31.12 -2.08
C PRO A 190 -4.35 -31.97 -2.92
N PHE A 191 -4.54 -31.62 -4.19
CA PHE A 191 -5.42 -32.35 -5.10
C PHE A 191 -4.82 -33.70 -5.53
N VAL A 192 -3.51 -33.75 -5.78
CA VAL A 192 -2.79 -34.99 -6.08
C VAL A 192 -2.75 -35.91 -4.86
N CYS A 193 -2.44 -35.40 -3.67
CA CYS A 193 -2.52 -36.20 -2.44
C CYS A 193 -3.95 -36.72 -2.19
N LEU A 194 -5.00 -35.92 -2.45
CA LEU A 194 -6.37 -36.37 -2.29
C LEU A 194 -6.73 -37.52 -3.25
N LEU A 195 -6.24 -37.47 -4.50
CA LEU A 195 -6.44 -38.55 -5.47
C LEU A 195 -5.72 -39.83 -5.05
N GLU A 196 -4.48 -39.73 -4.58
CA GLU A 196 -3.68 -40.87 -4.11
C GLU A 196 -4.27 -41.51 -2.84
N THR A 197 -4.84 -40.68 -1.95
CA THR A 197 -5.54 -41.15 -0.74
C THR A 197 -6.89 -41.80 -1.09
N ALA A 198 -7.60 -41.30 -2.11
CA ALA A 198 -8.84 -41.89 -2.60
C ALA A 198 -8.62 -43.24 -3.30
N GLU A 199 -7.48 -43.42 -3.97
CA GLU A 199 -7.08 -44.67 -4.60
C GLU A 199 -6.78 -45.77 -3.56
N GLN A 200 -6.13 -45.42 -2.45
CA GLN A 200 -5.89 -46.33 -1.33
C GLN A 200 -7.17 -46.72 -0.56
N ALA A 201 -8.18 -45.86 -0.55
CA ALA A 201 -9.43 -46.10 0.20
C ALA A 201 -10.47 -46.95 -0.56
N PHE A 202 -10.46 -46.99 -1.90
CA PHE A 202 -11.54 -47.62 -2.67
C PHE A 202 -11.19 -48.88 -3.46
N GLY A 203 -9.91 -49.26 -3.58
CA GLY A 203 -9.49 -50.50 -4.25
C GLY A 203 -9.81 -50.57 -5.76
N PRO A 204 -9.21 -51.51 -6.50
CA PRO A 204 -9.06 -51.47 -7.96
C PRO A 204 -10.35 -51.71 -8.79
N ARG A 205 -11.55 -51.73 -8.19
CA ARG A 205 -12.81 -52.05 -8.89
C ARG A 205 -13.79 -50.89 -9.06
N ALA A 206 -13.46 -49.67 -8.61
CA ALA A 206 -14.31 -48.48 -8.78
C ALA A 206 -13.65 -47.37 -9.62
N THR A 207 -12.62 -47.68 -10.41
CA THR A 207 -11.71 -46.67 -10.97
C THR A 207 -12.09 -46.16 -12.37
N ALA A 208 -12.81 -46.93 -13.19
CA ALA A 208 -13.09 -46.50 -14.57
C ALA A 208 -14.10 -45.33 -14.66
N LEU A 209 -15.19 -45.35 -13.88
CA LEU A 209 -16.25 -44.33 -13.96
C LEU A 209 -15.88 -43.02 -13.23
N SER A 210 -15.02 -43.08 -12.22
CA SER A 210 -14.60 -41.91 -11.44
C SER A 210 -13.59 -41.05 -12.22
N ILE A 211 -12.65 -41.69 -12.92
CA ILE A 211 -11.58 -41.00 -13.66
C ILE A 211 -12.16 -40.25 -14.88
N GLU A 212 -13.13 -40.83 -15.59
CA GLU A 212 -13.81 -40.20 -16.73
C GLU A 212 -14.59 -38.93 -16.29
N ALA A 213 -15.24 -38.98 -15.13
CA ALA A 213 -15.99 -37.87 -14.55
C ALA A 213 -15.06 -36.73 -14.11
N VAL A 214 -13.93 -37.06 -13.48
CA VAL A 214 -12.90 -36.09 -13.08
C VAL A 214 -12.25 -35.44 -14.31
N TYR A 215 -11.99 -36.21 -15.37
CA TYR A 215 -11.47 -35.69 -16.64
C TYR A 215 -12.45 -34.73 -17.33
N ARG A 216 -13.76 -35.05 -17.35
CA ARG A 216 -14.80 -34.15 -17.87
C ARG A 216 -14.87 -32.83 -17.11
N ILE A 217 -14.81 -32.86 -15.78
CA ILE A 217 -14.85 -31.64 -14.95
C ILE A 217 -13.60 -30.78 -15.18
N PHE A 218 -12.43 -31.39 -15.32
CA PHE A 218 -11.18 -30.67 -15.58
C PHE A 218 -11.16 -30.02 -16.98
N ARG A 219 -11.64 -30.74 -18.00
CA ARG A 219 -11.73 -30.25 -19.39
C ARG A 219 -12.73 -29.10 -19.55
N LEU A 220 -13.83 -29.11 -18.80
CA LEU A 220 -14.81 -28.02 -18.78
C LEU A 220 -14.28 -26.75 -18.12
N ARG A 221 -13.40 -26.88 -17.13
CA ARG A 221 -12.86 -25.72 -16.37
C ARG A 221 -11.68 -25.03 -17.06
N HIS A 222 -10.96 -25.74 -17.94
CA HIS A 222 -9.77 -25.23 -18.63
C HIS A 222 -9.71 -25.67 -20.11
N PRO A 223 -10.54 -25.07 -20.99
CA PRO A 223 -10.68 -25.53 -22.38
C PRO A 223 -9.47 -25.23 -23.30
N SER A 224 -8.56 -24.33 -22.90
CA SER A 224 -7.56 -23.76 -23.81
C SER A 224 -6.15 -23.66 -23.19
N SER A 225 -5.73 -24.68 -22.44
CA SER A 225 -4.40 -24.71 -21.83
C SER A 225 -3.54 -25.84 -22.39
N PHE A 226 -2.25 -25.57 -22.64
CA PHE A 226 -1.18 -26.52 -23.01
C PHE A 226 -1.14 -27.78 -22.12
N ILE A 227 -1.66 -27.67 -20.90
CA ILE A 227 -1.81 -28.74 -19.90
C ILE A 227 -2.80 -29.82 -20.36
N SER A 228 -3.87 -29.47 -21.09
CA SER A 228 -4.81 -30.50 -21.60
C SER A 228 -4.14 -31.39 -22.63
N HIS A 229 -3.20 -30.85 -23.43
CA HIS A 229 -2.45 -31.62 -24.42
C HIS A 229 -1.41 -32.56 -23.77
N LEU A 230 -0.71 -32.11 -22.72
CA LEU A 230 0.19 -32.95 -21.94
C LEU A 230 -0.57 -34.05 -21.19
N PHE A 231 -1.69 -33.71 -20.55
CA PHE A 231 -2.53 -34.70 -19.87
C PHE A 231 -3.10 -35.73 -20.85
N ASN A 232 -3.53 -35.31 -22.05
CA ASN A 232 -4.00 -36.25 -23.07
C ASN A 232 -2.89 -37.18 -23.58
N LYS A 233 -1.64 -36.70 -23.67
CA LYS A 233 -0.50 -37.52 -24.10
C LYS A 233 -0.11 -38.56 -23.04
N TYR A 234 -0.06 -38.17 -21.76
CA TYR A 234 0.27 -39.09 -20.66
C TYR A 234 -0.88 -40.02 -20.28
N PHE A 235 -2.14 -39.58 -20.41
CA PHE A 235 -3.31 -40.41 -20.12
C PHE A 235 -3.47 -41.54 -21.13
N VAL A 236 -3.21 -41.28 -22.42
CA VAL A 236 -3.24 -42.33 -23.46
C VAL A 236 -2.14 -43.36 -23.22
N GLU A 237 -0.92 -42.95 -22.88
CA GLU A 237 0.17 -43.88 -22.55
C GLU A 237 -0.14 -44.74 -21.30
N PHE A 238 -0.76 -44.16 -20.27
CA PHE A 238 -1.14 -44.88 -19.05
C PHE A 238 -2.22 -45.93 -19.29
N PHE A 239 -3.18 -45.66 -20.19
CA PHE A 239 -4.25 -46.61 -20.53
C PHE A 239 -3.75 -47.78 -21.40
N THR A 240 -2.76 -47.57 -22.27
CA THR A 240 -2.15 -48.66 -23.06
C THR A 240 -1.27 -49.60 -22.24
N CYS A 241 -0.81 -49.21 -21.06
CA CYS A 241 -0.04 -50.10 -20.18
C CYS A 241 -0.92 -50.98 -19.27
N PHE A 242 -2.24 -50.77 -19.22
CA PHE A 242 -3.15 -51.44 -18.29
C PHE A 242 -4.22 -52.31 -18.98
N ILE A 243 -4.12 -52.51 -20.29
CA ILE A 243 -4.82 -53.57 -21.06
C ILE A 243 -3.77 -54.58 -21.51
#